data_AF-A0A167WHA2-F1
#
_entry.id   AF-A0A167WHA2-F1
#
_cell.length_a   1.000
_cell.length_b   1.000
_cell.length_c   1.000
_cell.angle_alpha   90.00
_cell.angle_beta   90.00
_cell.angle_gamma   90.00
#
_symmetry.space_group_name_H-M   'P 1'
#
loop_
_entity.id
_entity.type
_entity.pdbx_description
1 polymer ?
#
loop_
_entity_poly.entity_id
_entity_poly.type
_entity_poly.pdbx_seq_one_letter_code
_entity_poly.pdbx_strand_id
1 'polypeptide(L)'
;MAVESTSLETTDTRVMLMLGHVLWVWPLCSQCTAGRACTDDECKTRVIGTKRYFQFYKELIGTYLDDSFVATRAFQTHEDLFTALQSLIANPRMTRKQLADTISRDRHLAPNALNAAVSLVVKVLAMIDPSSSRLFSSPGTLELGRYRAPWRDHVPFCDYVQDMFPAGSGGEVDGGNSDRFEDMKDALRASELKKKLRLTLRLTHDLRDHLQFDRKHRILDIFHLTSFLKEQLRLSKGAPSASSSDGQDSPDDDSNGPDHVLLPRQLLLETLSSVQQILFPPSDARCRQLLRTLVDSAGFDPDAARYELASVRRRGERARYVYLAERLEDLFEEARHPRPDGWLDRALERRSGKRHVMCATVVGLVVALVLGVGSLAAGVFQAVVAYLAWKNP
;
A
#
# COMPACT_ATOMS: atom_id res chain seq x y z
N MET A 1 0.56 -34.69 -25.83
CA MET A 1 -0.21 -33.75 -26.66
C MET A 1 0.40 -32.38 -26.46
N ALA A 2 0.87 -31.73 -27.52
CA ALA A 2 1.42 -30.39 -27.43
C ALA A 2 0.30 -29.42 -27.04
N VAL A 3 0.42 -28.76 -25.90
CA VAL A 3 -0.46 -27.65 -25.52
C VAL A 3 -0.12 -26.52 -26.50
N GLU A 4 -1.10 -26.09 -27.30
CA GLU A 4 -0.93 -24.90 -28.15
C GLU A 4 -0.49 -23.74 -27.28
N SER A 5 0.61 -23.09 -27.68
CA SER A 5 1.17 -21.95 -26.98
C SER A 5 0.24 -20.74 -27.13
N THR A 6 -0.02 -20.07 -26.01
CA THR A 6 -0.93 -18.94 -25.97
C THR A 6 -0.16 -17.65 -26.16
N SER A 7 -0.49 -16.89 -27.21
CA SER A 7 0.11 -15.57 -27.45
C SER A 7 -0.04 -14.68 -26.23
N LEU A 8 1.01 -13.92 -25.89
CA LEU A 8 1.01 -12.99 -24.76
C LEU A 8 -0.06 -11.89 -24.86
N GLU A 9 -0.58 -11.63 -26.07
CA GLU A 9 -1.67 -10.66 -26.31
C GLU A 9 -3.04 -11.19 -25.85
N THR A 10 -3.18 -12.51 -25.70
CA THR A 10 -4.46 -13.15 -25.35
C THR A 10 -4.57 -13.31 -23.84
N THR A 11 -5.36 -12.45 -23.18
CA THR A 11 -5.54 -12.49 -21.72
C THR A 11 -6.94 -12.96 -21.31
N ASP A 12 -7.26 -14.21 -21.68
CA ASP A 12 -8.55 -14.83 -21.38
C ASP A 12 -8.60 -15.48 -19.97
N THR A 13 -9.73 -16.09 -19.63
CA THR A 13 -9.91 -16.78 -18.34
C THR A 13 -9.00 -18.00 -18.19
N ARG A 14 -8.61 -18.66 -19.29
CA ARG A 14 -7.71 -19.82 -19.24
C ARG A 14 -6.32 -19.39 -18.79
N VAL A 15 -5.80 -18.30 -19.36
CA VAL A 15 -4.51 -17.71 -18.95
C VAL A 15 -4.53 -17.32 -17.47
N MET A 16 -5.62 -16.74 -16.97
CA MET A 16 -5.76 -16.39 -15.54
C MET A 16 -5.69 -17.62 -14.63
N LEU A 17 -6.36 -18.72 -15.00
CA LEU A 17 -6.33 -19.96 -14.24
C LEU A 17 -4.93 -20.59 -14.25
N MET A 18 -4.25 -20.58 -15.40
CA MET A 18 -2.87 -21.05 -15.50
C MET A 18 -1.92 -20.17 -14.69
N LEU A 19 -2.07 -18.85 -14.71
CA LEU A 19 -1.30 -17.94 -13.87
C LEU A 19 -1.52 -18.21 -12.38
N GLY A 20 -2.78 -18.40 -11.96
CA GLY A 20 -3.10 -18.77 -10.58
C GLY A 20 -2.53 -20.14 -10.18
N HIS A 21 -2.49 -21.10 -11.10
CA HIS A 21 -1.79 -22.37 -10.88
C HIS A 21 -0.28 -22.18 -10.72
N VAL A 22 0.35 -21.36 -11.57
CA VAL A 22 1.79 -21.08 -11.50
C VAL A 22 2.18 -20.36 -10.22
N LEU A 23 1.40 -19.36 -9.80
CA LEU A 23 1.74 -18.52 -8.65
C LEU A 23 1.33 -19.14 -7.31
N TRP A 24 0.19 -19.82 -7.26
CA TRP A 24 -0.45 -20.25 -6.00
C TRP A 24 -0.79 -21.73 -5.96
N VAL A 25 -0.34 -22.51 -6.95
CA VAL A 25 -0.56 -23.96 -7.03
C VAL A 25 -2.06 -24.31 -6.96
N TRP A 26 -2.90 -23.48 -7.57
CA TRP A 26 -4.33 -23.76 -7.66
C TRP A 26 -4.58 -25.11 -8.34
N PRO A 27 -5.42 -25.99 -7.76
CA PRO A 27 -5.81 -27.21 -8.45
C PRO A 27 -6.63 -26.84 -9.68
N LEU A 28 -6.20 -27.36 -10.83
CA LEU A 28 -6.89 -27.22 -12.11
C LEU A 28 -7.90 -28.36 -12.27
N CYS A 29 -9.13 -28.05 -12.68
CA CYS A 29 -10.09 -29.09 -13.01
C CYS A 29 -9.70 -29.82 -14.31
N SER A 30 -10.26 -31.00 -14.54
CA SER A 30 -9.94 -31.85 -15.70
C SER A 30 -10.09 -31.13 -17.05
N GLN A 31 -11.06 -30.21 -17.17
CA GLN A 31 -11.27 -29.40 -18.37
C GLN A 31 -10.17 -28.36 -18.58
N CYS A 32 -9.74 -27.68 -17.51
CA CYS A 32 -8.63 -26.72 -17.56
C CYS A 32 -7.32 -27.40 -17.95
N THR A 33 -7.04 -28.58 -17.38
CA THR A 33 -5.86 -29.38 -17.72
C THR A 33 -5.89 -29.84 -19.18
N ALA A 34 -7.09 -30.12 -19.72
CA ALA A 34 -7.29 -30.47 -21.12
C ALA A 34 -7.31 -29.26 -22.08
N GLY A 35 -7.12 -28.03 -21.58
CA GLY A 35 -7.14 -26.81 -22.39
C GLY A 35 -8.52 -26.40 -22.92
N ARG A 36 -9.61 -26.88 -22.31
CA ARG A 36 -11.00 -26.62 -22.72
C ARG A 36 -11.65 -25.53 -21.86
N ALA A 37 -12.79 -25.00 -22.33
CA ALA A 37 -13.59 -24.03 -21.58
C ALA A 37 -14.02 -24.61 -20.22
N CYS A 38 -13.68 -23.90 -19.15
CA CYS A 38 -13.95 -24.34 -17.79
C CYS A 38 -15.42 -24.07 -17.41
N THR A 39 -16.16 -25.11 -17.04
CA THR A 39 -17.53 -24.99 -16.52
C THR A 39 -17.61 -25.08 -15.00
N ASP A 40 -16.49 -25.40 -14.34
CA ASP A 40 -16.39 -25.62 -12.90
C ASP A 40 -16.57 -24.32 -12.10
N ASP A 41 -17.42 -24.36 -11.07
CA ASP A 41 -17.79 -23.17 -10.31
C ASP A 41 -16.71 -22.74 -9.30
N GLU A 42 -15.87 -23.65 -8.82
CA GLU A 42 -14.73 -23.27 -7.97
C GLU A 42 -13.70 -22.47 -8.76
N CYS A 43 -13.37 -22.94 -9.98
CA CYS A 43 -12.47 -22.24 -10.89
C CYS A 43 -12.97 -20.81 -11.18
N LYS A 44 -14.26 -20.65 -11.50
CA LYS A 44 -14.88 -19.33 -11.71
C LYS A 44 -14.80 -18.47 -10.45
N THR A 45 -15.11 -19.04 -9.29
CA THR A 45 -15.12 -18.32 -8.02
C THR A 45 -13.73 -17.77 -7.67
N ARG A 46 -12.67 -18.55 -7.90
CA ARG A 46 -11.28 -18.09 -7.69
C ARG A 46 -10.92 -16.93 -8.60
N VAL A 47 -11.27 -17.02 -9.89
CA VAL A 47 -11.01 -15.95 -10.87
C VAL A 47 -11.77 -14.68 -10.53
N ILE A 48 -13.04 -14.80 -10.12
CA ILE A 48 -13.85 -13.65 -9.68
C ILE A 48 -13.27 -13.04 -8.41
N GLY A 49 -12.85 -13.87 -7.44
CA GLY A 49 -12.26 -13.41 -6.18
C GLY A 49 -10.94 -12.68 -6.31
N THR A 50 -10.17 -12.95 -7.38
CA THR A 50 -8.86 -12.34 -7.68
C THR A 50 -8.89 -11.43 -8.92
N LYS A 51 -10.10 -11.03 -9.36
CA LYS A 51 -10.31 -10.28 -10.61
C LYS A 51 -9.43 -9.04 -10.72
N ARG A 52 -9.21 -8.32 -9.62
CA ARG A 52 -8.40 -7.08 -9.61
C ARG A 52 -6.92 -7.34 -9.82
N TYR A 53 -6.39 -8.43 -9.27
CA TYR A 53 -5.03 -8.86 -9.58
C TYR A 53 -4.90 -9.21 -11.07
N PHE A 54 -5.88 -9.92 -11.64
CA PHE A 54 -5.82 -10.25 -13.07
C PHE A 54 -6.00 -9.03 -13.99
N GLN A 55 -6.71 -7.99 -13.56
CA GLN A 55 -6.73 -6.71 -14.28
C GLN A 55 -5.36 -6.03 -14.24
N PHE A 56 -4.72 -5.98 -13.06
CA PHE A 56 -3.34 -5.50 -12.94
C PHE A 56 -2.38 -6.29 -13.85
N TYR A 57 -2.50 -7.63 -13.88
CA TYR A 57 -1.71 -8.47 -14.77
C TYR A 57 -1.91 -8.09 -16.24
N LYS A 58 -3.15 -7.87 -16.69
CA LYS A 58 -3.45 -7.42 -18.05
C LYS A 58 -2.81 -6.09 -18.40
N GLU A 59 -2.91 -5.12 -17.51
CA GLU A 59 -2.31 -3.79 -17.68
C GLU A 59 -0.78 -3.87 -17.75
N LEU A 60 -0.19 -4.73 -16.92
CA LEU A 60 1.24 -4.96 -16.89
C LEU A 60 1.74 -5.64 -18.18
N ILE A 61 1.00 -6.63 -18.69
CA ILE A 61 1.27 -7.24 -19.99
C ILE A 61 1.10 -6.23 -21.12
N GLY A 62 0.04 -5.43 -21.11
CA GLY A 62 -0.16 -4.35 -22.09
C GLY A 62 1.02 -3.39 -22.13
N THR A 63 1.48 -2.92 -20.97
CA THR A 63 2.65 -2.04 -20.86
C THR A 63 3.92 -2.70 -21.41
N TYR A 64 4.13 -3.99 -21.13
CA TYR A 64 5.27 -4.73 -21.66
C TYR A 64 5.22 -4.88 -23.18
N LEU A 65 4.04 -5.11 -23.74
CA LEU A 65 3.81 -5.22 -25.18
C LEU A 65 4.00 -3.86 -25.88
N ASP A 66 3.53 -2.77 -25.29
CA ASP A 66 3.66 -1.42 -25.84
C ASP A 66 5.12 -0.92 -25.82
N ASP A 67 5.89 -1.29 -24.80
CA ASP A 67 7.29 -0.93 -24.65
C ASP A 67 8.26 -1.81 -25.49
N SER A 68 7.77 -2.84 -26.20
CA SER A 68 8.62 -3.81 -26.91
C SER A 68 8.13 -4.21 -28.31
N PHE A 69 9.06 -4.38 -29.25
CA PHE A 69 8.72 -4.89 -30.58
C PHE A 69 8.56 -6.42 -30.57
N VAL A 70 7.63 -6.93 -31.39
CA VAL A 70 7.35 -8.39 -31.51
C VAL A 70 8.61 -9.20 -31.80
N ALA A 71 9.51 -8.70 -32.65
CA ALA A 71 10.72 -9.41 -33.05
C ALA A 71 11.80 -9.44 -31.96
N THR A 72 11.76 -8.51 -30.98
CA THR A 72 12.83 -8.32 -29.99
C THR A 72 12.38 -8.56 -28.55
N ARG A 73 11.08 -8.84 -28.33
CA ARG A 73 10.53 -9.18 -27.01
C ARG A 73 11.08 -10.52 -26.53
N ALA A 74 11.36 -10.59 -25.23
CA ALA A 74 11.89 -11.82 -24.62
C ALA A 74 10.80 -12.89 -24.46
N PHE A 75 9.58 -12.46 -24.10
CA PHE A 75 8.41 -13.32 -23.96
C PHE A 75 7.47 -13.12 -25.15
N GLN A 76 7.22 -14.18 -25.90
CA GLN A 76 6.24 -14.16 -27.01
C GLN A 76 4.92 -14.80 -26.58
N THR A 77 4.99 -15.73 -25.63
CA THR A 77 3.85 -16.52 -25.15
C THR A 77 3.72 -16.41 -23.63
N HIS A 78 2.51 -16.68 -23.12
CA HIS A 78 2.30 -16.78 -21.67
C HIS A 78 3.13 -17.91 -21.06
N GLU A 79 3.34 -18.99 -21.79
CA GLU A 79 4.14 -20.14 -21.35
C GLU A 79 5.61 -19.77 -21.13
N ASP A 80 6.19 -18.87 -21.94
CA ASP A 80 7.55 -18.38 -21.71
C ASP A 80 7.68 -17.65 -20.37
N LEU A 81 6.72 -16.75 -20.09
CA LEU A 81 6.65 -16.01 -18.83
C LEU A 81 6.39 -16.96 -17.65
N PHE A 82 5.47 -17.91 -17.79
CA PHE A 82 5.17 -18.90 -16.75
C PHE A 82 6.38 -19.77 -16.44
N THR A 83 7.14 -20.17 -17.45
CA THR A 83 8.39 -20.91 -17.25
C THR A 83 9.38 -20.08 -16.43
N ALA A 84 9.57 -18.80 -16.78
CA ALA A 84 10.47 -17.91 -16.04
C ALA A 84 10.02 -17.68 -14.58
N LEU A 85 8.71 -17.52 -14.35
CA LEU A 85 8.12 -17.45 -13.02
C LEU A 85 8.40 -18.73 -12.22
N GLN A 86 8.16 -19.89 -12.80
CA GLN A 86 8.41 -21.18 -12.15
C GLN A 86 9.88 -21.39 -11.84
N SER A 87 10.79 -21.00 -12.73
CA SER A 87 12.25 -21.07 -12.48
C SER A 87 12.65 -20.25 -11.25
N LEU A 88 12.08 -19.05 -11.10
CA LEU A 88 12.38 -18.19 -9.96
C LEU A 88 11.71 -18.68 -8.66
N ILE A 89 10.48 -19.20 -8.73
CA ILE A 89 9.78 -19.81 -7.60
C ILE A 89 10.52 -21.06 -7.09
N ALA A 90 11.02 -21.89 -8.01
CA ALA A 90 11.72 -23.12 -7.67
C ALA A 90 13.14 -22.87 -7.13
N ASN A 91 13.77 -21.75 -7.49
CA ASN A 91 15.09 -21.38 -7.01
C ASN A 91 15.14 -19.90 -6.58
N PRO A 92 14.71 -19.57 -5.35
CA PRO A 92 14.77 -18.21 -4.81
C PRO A 92 16.20 -17.65 -4.69
N ARG A 93 17.23 -18.52 -4.69
CA ARG A 93 18.64 -18.12 -4.68
C ARG A 93 19.17 -17.74 -6.07
N MET A 94 18.35 -17.91 -7.11
CA MET A 94 18.70 -17.50 -8.47
C MET A 94 19.02 -16.01 -8.50
N THR A 95 20.15 -15.66 -9.12
CA THR A 95 20.55 -14.26 -9.29
C THR A 95 19.83 -13.62 -10.47
N ARG A 96 19.83 -12.28 -10.54
CA ARG A 96 19.25 -11.56 -11.68
C ARG A 96 19.87 -12.01 -13.01
N LYS A 97 21.19 -12.20 -13.04
CA LYS A 97 21.90 -12.65 -14.24
C LYS A 97 21.45 -14.05 -14.66
N GLN A 98 21.38 -14.99 -13.72
CA GLN A 98 20.91 -16.35 -13.99
C GLN A 98 19.47 -16.37 -14.53
N LEU A 99 18.59 -15.52 -14.00
CA LEU A 99 17.23 -15.38 -14.51
C LEU A 99 17.22 -14.81 -15.94
N ALA A 100 18.03 -13.78 -16.21
CA ALA A 100 18.15 -13.20 -17.55
C ALA A 100 18.70 -14.21 -18.57
N ASP A 101 19.67 -15.03 -18.17
CA ASP A 101 20.22 -16.12 -18.99
C ASP A 101 19.13 -17.19 -19.26
N THR A 102 18.34 -17.54 -18.24
CA THR A 102 17.20 -18.47 -18.34
C THR A 102 16.12 -17.95 -19.29
N ILE A 103 15.82 -16.65 -19.28
CA ILE A 103 14.86 -16.01 -20.19
C ILE A 103 15.37 -15.99 -21.63
N SER A 104 16.67 -15.73 -21.79
CA SER A 104 17.31 -15.64 -23.11
C SER A 104 17.23 -16.95 -23.87
N ARG A 105 17.41 -18.10 -23.19
CA ARG A 105 17.42 -19.45 -23.82
C ARG A 105 18.29 -19.46 -25.09
N ASP A 106 19.53 -18.97 -24.97
CA ASP A 106 20.52 -18.82 -26.05
C ASP A 106 20.15 -17.83 -27.17
N ARG A 107 19.06 -17.06 -27.04
CA ARG A 107 18.75 -15.95 -27.95
C ARG A 107 19.56 -14.71 -27.57
N HIS A 108 20.16 -14.06 -28.56
CA HIS A 108 20.78 -12.75 -28.37
C HIS A 108 19.70 -11.67 -28.27
N LEU A 109 19.27 -11.39 -27.04
CA LEU A 109 18.30 -10.33 -26.73
C LEU A 109 19.02 -9.03 -26.33
N ALA A 110 18.43 -7.90 -26.71
CA ALA A 110 18.94 -6.60 -26.28
C ALA A 110 18.84 -6.46 -24.75
N PRO A 111 19.82 -5.83 -24.07
CA PRO A 111 19.82 -5.66 -22.62
C PRO A 111 18.53 -5.02 -22.07
N ASN A 112 17.96 -4.06 -22.82
CA ASN A 112 16.70 -3.40 -22.43
C ASN A 112 15.50 -4.36 -22.44
N ALA A 113 15.42 -5.26 -23.42
CA ALA A 113 14.36 -6.25 -23.52
C ALA A 113 14.45 -7.27 -22.37
N LEU A 114 15.68 -7.67 -22.00
CA LEU A 114 15.93 -8.54 -20.84
C LEU A 114 15.58 -7.85 -19.53
N ASN A 115 15.95 -6.58 -19.36
CA ASN A 115 15.60 -5.83 -18.16
C ASN A 115 14.08 -5.66 -18.00
N ALA A 116 13.37 -5.40 -19.09
CA ALA A 116 11.91 -5.35 -19.09
C ALA A 116 11.29 -6.72 -18.74
N ALA A 117 11.84 -7.80 -19.28
CA ALA A 117 11.38 -9.16 -19.02
C ALA A 117 11.60 -9.59 -17.56
N VAL A 118 12.80 -9.36 -17.02
CA VAL A 118 13.11 -9.59 -15.60
C VAL A 118 12.18 -8.74 -14.71
N SER A 119 11.97 -7.47 -15.08
CA SER A 119 11.06 -6.59 -14.34
C SER A 119 9.63 -7.11 -14.33
N LEU A 120 9.14 -7.60 -15.48
CA LEU A 120 7.83 -8.21 -15.59
C LEU A 120 7.69 -9.43 -14.67
N VAL A 121 8.67 -10.35 -14.67
CA VAL A 121 8.66 -11.54 -13.80
C VAL A 121 8.54 -11.14 -12.33
N VAL A 122 9.39 -10.22 -11.86
CA VAL A 122 9.39 -9.78 -10.45
C VAL A 122 8.10 -9.06 -10.08
N LYS A 123 7.57 -8.20 -10.96
CA LYS A 123 6.30 -7.48 -10.73
C LYS A 123 5.12 -8.42 -10.61
N VAL A 124 5.01 -9.40 -11.51
CA VAL A 124 3.92 -10.41 -11.48
C VAL A 124 4.01 -11.25 -10.22
N LEU A 125 5.23 -11.66 -9.84
CA LEU A 125 5.47 -12.62 -8.77
C LEU A 125 5.38 -12.02 -7.38
N ALA A 126 6.04 -10.88 -7.18
CA ALA A 126 6.31 -10.31 -5.87
C ALA A 126 5.63 -8.95 -5.66
N MET A 127 4.99 -8.36 -6.67
CA MET A 127 4.37 -7.03 -6.58
C MET A 127 5.37 -5.95 -6.15
N ILE A 128 6.61 -6.07 -6.64
CA ILE A 128 7.73 -5.14 -6.40
C ILE A 128 8.19 -4.64 -7.76
N ASP A 129 8.47 -3.34 -7.90
CA ASP A 129 9.08 -2.80 -9.12
C ASP A 129 10.62 -2.84 -9.05
N PRO A 130 11.32 -3.76 -9.74
CA PRO A 130 12.79 -3.80 -9.72
C PRO A 130 13.44 -2.78 -10.67
N SER A 131 12.67 -2.07 -11.50
CA SER A 131 13.21 -1.13 -12.46
C SER A 131 13.61 0.18 -11.78
N SER A 132 14.91 0.43 -11.67
CA SER A 132 15.41 1.73 -11.18
C SER A 132 15.41 2.84 -12.24
N SER A 133 15.19 2.59 -13.53
CA SER A 133 15.72 3.52 -14.56
C SER A 133 14.79 4.57 -15.18
N ARG A 134 13.49 4.67 -14.87
CA ARG A 134 12.63 5.73 -15.48
C ARG A 134 12.15 6.84 -14.53
N LEU A 135 12.42 6.74 -13.22
CA LEU A 135 11.95 7.72 -12.22
C LEU A 135 13.07 8.54 -11.57
N PHE A 136 14.28 8.52 -12.12
CA PHE A 136 15.38 9.42 -11.71
C PHE A 136 15.16 10.90 -12.12
N SER A 137 14.05 11.24 -12.76
CA SER A 137 13.78 12.63 -13.21
C SER A 137 12.85 13.43 -12.28
N SER A 138 12.36 12.87 -11.16
CA SER A 138 11.64 13.67 -10.17
C SER A 138 12.55 13.99 -8.99
N PRO A 139 12.90 15.27 -8.74
CA PRO A 139 13.67 15.66 -7.55
C PRO A 139 13.00 15.29 -6.22
N GLY A 140 11.70 14.96 -6.22
CA GLY A 140 10.98 14.48 -5.03
C GLY A 140 11.28 13.03 -4.62
N THR A 141 11.95 12.22 -5.46
CA THR A 141 12.20 10.80 -5.16
C THR A 141 13.21 10.61 -4.01
N LEU A 142 14.21 11.50 -3.90
CA LEU A 142 15.17 11.48 -2.80
C LEU A 142 14.58 12.09 -1.52
N GLU A 143 13.83 13.20 -1.63
CA GLU A 143 13.17 13.87 -0.50
C GLU A 143 12.11 12.98 0.18
N LEU A 144 11.51 12.04 -0.55
CA LEU A 144 10.53 11.07 -0.04
C LEU A 144 11.14 9.74 0.41
N GLY A 145 12.48 9.60 0.39
CA GLY A 145 13.15 8.34 0.72
C GLY A 145 12.84 7.20 -0.25
N ARG A 146 12.34 7.51 -1.46
CA ARG A 146 11.95 6.52 -2.48
C ARG A 146 13.15 6.07 -3.33
N TYR A 147 14.38 6.17 -2.82
CA TYR A 147 15.54 5.62 -3.51
C TYR A 147 15.43 4.10 -3.55
N ARG A 148 15.43 3.54 -4.75
CA ARG A 148 15.23 2.10 -4.99
C ARG A 148 16.53 1.52 -5.56
N ALA A 149 17.20 0.71 -4.77
CA ALA A 149 18.32 -0.07 -5.26
C ALA A 149 17.79 -1.07 -6.32
N PRO A 150 18.33 -1.05 -7.55
CA PRO A 150 17.95 -2.06 -8.54
C PRO A 150 18.42 -3.42 -8.07
N TRP A 151 17.68 -4.47 -8.43
CA TRP A 151 18.17 -5.83 -8.25
C TRP A 151 19.47 -6.01 -9.04
N ARG A 152 20.60 -6.27 -8.37
CA ARG A 152 21.91 -6.36 -9.02
C ARG A 152 22.15 -7.76 -9.58
N ASP A 153 22.95 -7.85 -10.63
CA ASP A 153 23.18 -9.07 -11.43
C ASP A 153 23.63 -10.29 -10.62
N HIS A 154 24.42 -10.07 -9.56
CA HIS A 154 25.00 -11.12 -8.72
C HIS A 154 24.23 -11.35 -7.40
N VAL A 155 23.21 -10.54 -7.12
CA VAL A 155 22.45 -10.64 -5.88
C VAL A 155 21.37 -11.71 -6.05
N PRO A 156 21.28 -12.72 -5.15
CA PRO A 156 20.18 -13.67 -5.12
C PRO A 156 18.82 -12.98 -4.98
N PHE A 157 17.76 -13.55 -5.54
CA PHE A 157 16.43 -12.93 -5.46
C PHE A 157 15.91 -12.84 -4.02
N CYS A 158 16.11 -13.88 -3.21
CA CYS A 158 15.75 -13.87 -1.79
C CYS A 158 16.40 -12.71 -1.01
N ASP A 159 17.69 -12.49 -1.23
CA ASP A 159 18.46 -11.43 -0.56
C ASP A 159 17.98 -10.06 -1.04
N TYR A 160 17.71 -9.92 -2.35
CA TYR A 160 17.11 -8.70 -2.89
C TYR A 160 15.77 -8.37 -2.23
N VAL A 161 14.89 -9.36 -2.06
CA VAL A 161 13.60 -9.15 -1.38
C VAL A 161 13.80 -8.77 0.09
N GLN A 162 14.70 -9.44 0.81
CA GLN A 162 15.02 -9.12 2.20
C GLN A 162 15.56 -7.68 2.35
N ASP A 163 16.46 -7.27 1.47
CA ASP A 163 17.03 -5.91 1.45
C ASP A 163 15.97 -4.84 1.18
N MET A 164 14.91 -5.15 0.42
CA MET A 164 13.81 -4.22 0.15
C MET A 164 12.86 -4.04 1.35
N PHE A 165 12.88 -4.98 2.30
CA PHE A 165 12.05 -4.95 3.50
C PHE A 165 12.92 -5.27 4.72
N PRO A 166 13.80 -4.34 5.14
CA PRO A 166 14.56 -4.54 6.36
C PRO A 166 13.60 -4.59 7.56
N ALA A 167 13.82 -5.54 8.47
CA ALA A 167 13.16 -5.51 9.76
C ALA A 167 13.58 -4.23 10.49
N GLY A 168 12.61 -3.43 10.96
CA GLY A 168 12.90 -2.15 11.62
C GLY A 168 13.84 -2.34 12.81
N SER A 169 14.81 -1.43 12.96
CA SER A 169 15.71 -1.39 14.12
C SER A 169 15.02 -0.82 15.36
N GLY A 170 13.93 -0.07 15.17
CA GLY A 170 12.98 0.33 16.21
C GLY A 170 12.06 -0.84 16.51
N GLY A 171 12.00 -1.27 17.78
CA GLY A 171 11.41 -2.53 18.22
C GLY A 171 10.03 -2.87 17.65
N GLU A 172 9.72 -4.16 17.66
CA GLU A 172 8.48 -4.73 17.15
C GLU A 172 7.25 -4.08 17.79
N VAL A 173 6.30 -3.64 16.97
CA VAL A 173 4.98 -3.24 17.48
C VAL A 173 4.11 -4.49 17.54
N ASP A 174 3.96 -5.05 18.74
CA ASP A 174 3.09 -6.21 18.95
C ASP A 174 1.64 -5.81 18.67
N GLY A 175 1.02 -6.45 17.68
CA GLY A 175 -0.40 -6.29 17.36
C GLY A 175 -1.33 -6.98 18.38
N GLY A 176 -0.85 -7.21 19.60
CA GLY A 176 -1.63 -7.64 20.74
C GLY A 176 -2.42 -6.49 21.39
N ASN A 177 -3.19 -6.80 22.44
CA ASN A 177 -3.94 -5.83 23.23
C ASN A 177 -3.00 -4.98 24.12
N SER A 178 -2.08 -4.22 23.52
CA SER A 178 -1.45 -3.12 24.24
C SER A 178 -2.32 -1.87 24.06
N ASP A 179 -2.51 -1.10 25.13
CA ASP A 179 -3.32 0.13 25.10
C ASP A 179 -2.80 1.09 24.01
N ARG A 180 -1.47 1.16 23.84
CA ARG A 180 -0.83 1.96 22.79
C ARG A 180 -1.23 1.52 21.38
N PHE A 181 -1.30 0.20 21.12
CA PHE A 181 -1.68 -0.31 19.81
C PHE A 181 -3.17 -0.07 19.51
N GLU A 182 -4.03 -0.14 20.53
CA GLU A 182 -5.44 0.26 20.40
C GLU A 182 -5.57 1.75 20.08
N ASP A 183 -4.85 2.62 20.81
CA ASP A 183 -4.81 4.06 20.52
C ASP A 183 -4.31 4.35 19.09
N MET A 184 -3.30 3.60 18.64
CA MET A 184 -2.77 3.72 17.28
C MET A 184 -3.81 3.31 16.24
N LYS A 185 -4.50 2.18 16.42
CA LYS A 185 -5.58 1.76 15.52
C LYS A 185 -6.67 2.83 15.42
N ASP A 186 -7.05 3.43 16.53
CA ASP A 186 -8.10 4.44 16.57
C ASP A 186 -7.69 5.75 15.90
N ALA A 187 -6.44 6.18 16.08
CA ALA A 187 -5.92 7.38 15.42
C ALA A 187 -5.67 7.19 13.92
N LEU A 188 -5.29 5.99 13.49
CA LEU A 188 -4.89 5.68 12.12
C LEU A 188 -6.03 5.20 11.22
N ARG A 189 -7.28 5.18 11.71
CA ARG A 189 -8.43 4.87 10.85
C ARG A 189 -8.48 5.80 9.65
N ALA A 190 -8.76 5.26 8.47
CA ALA A 190 -8.78 6.03 7.23
C ALA A 190 -9.71 7.25 7.28
N SER A 191 -10.84 7.15 8.00
CA SER A 191 -11.74 8.28 8.23
C SER A 191 -11.11 9.38 9.08
N GLU A 192 -10.35 9.03 10.12
CA GLU A 192 -9.69 9.99 11.00
C GLU A 192 -8.48 10.63 10.31
N LEU A 193 -7.69 9.84 9.59
CA LEU A 193 -6.61 10.31 8.73
C LEU A 193 -7.10 11.32 7.68
N LYS A 194 -8.21 11.02 6.98
CA LYS A 194 -8.82 11.94 6.02
C LYS A 194 -9.35 13.21 6.69
N LYS A 195 -9.87 13.11 7.92
CA LYS A 195 -10.44 14.24 8.66
C LYS A 195 -9.35 15.15 9.26
N LYS A 196 -8.38 14.59 9.97
CA LYS A 196 -7.35 15.31 10.73
C LYS A 196 -6.23 15.83 9.83
N LEU A 197 -5.71 14.95 8.97
CA LEU A 197 -4.55 15.25 8.13
C LEU A 197 -4.94 15.68 6.69
N ARG A 198 -6.25 15.65 6.36
CA ARG A 198 -6.76 15.97 5.01
C ARG A 198 -6.08 15.13 3.91
N LEU A 199 -5.81 13.87 4.23
CA LEU A 199 -5.09 12.95 3.35
C LEU A 199 -5.92 12.52 2.15
N THR A 200 -5.24 12.37 1.02
CA THR A 200 -5.73 11.64 -0.15
C THR A 200 -5.16 10.23 -0.11
N LEU A 201 -6.04 9.25 -0.17
CA LEU A 201 -5.65 7.85 -0.22
C LEU A 201 -5.44 7.46 -1.68
N ARG A 202 -4.22 7.02 -2.01
CA ARG A 202 -3.85 6.58 -3.36
C ARG A 202 -3.57 5.08 -3.34
N LEU A 203 -4.08 4.37 -4.33
CA LEU A 203 -3.73 2.96 -4.48
C LEU A 203 -2.31 2.82 -5.01
N THR A 204 -1.63 1.75 -4.59
CA THR A 204 -0.36 1.31 -5.19
C THR A 204 -0.41 -0.19 -5.46
N HIS A 205 0.26 -0.61 -6.52
CA HIS A 205 0.51 -2.04 -6.83
C HIS A 205 1.87 -2.50 -6.32
N ASP A 206 2.68 -1.59 -5.78
CA ASP A 206 4.00 -1.90 -5.22
C ASP A 206 3.89 -2.07 -3.71
N LEU A 207 4.22 -3.27 -3.20
CA LEU A 207 4.17 -3.56 -1.77
C LEU A 207 5.07 -2.61 -0.96
N ARG A 208 6.18 -2.16 -1.55
CA ARG A 208 7.14 -1.27 -0.88
C ARG A 208 6.59 0.11 -0.62
N ASP A 209 5.56 0.54 -1.35
CA ASP A 209 4.95 1.86 -1.16
C ASP A 209 3.77 1.82 -0.17
N HIS A 210 3.44 0.65 0.38
CA HIS A 210 2.34 0.53 1.34
C HIS A 210 2.61 1.35 2.62
N LEU A 211 1.64 2.18 3.02
CA LEU A 211 1.74 3.17 4.09
C LEU A 211 2.82 4.25 3.88
N GLN A 212 3.32 4.42 2.67
CA GLN A 212 4.22 5.54 2.38
C GLN A 212 3.44 6.84 2.43
N PHE A 213 3.78 7.71 3.38
CA PHE A 213 3.13 9.00 3.55
C PHE A 213 3.95 10.13 2.90
N ASP A 214 3.43 10.70 1.82
CA ASP A 214 3.94 11.90 1.19
C ASP A 214 3.37 13.15 1.89
N ARG A 215 4.17 13.70 2.82
CA ARG A 215 3.84 14.89 3.61
C ARG A 215 3.48 16.09 2.72
N LYS A 216 4.28 16.33 1.67
CA LYS A 216 4.15 17.49 0.77
C LYS A 216 2.83 17.51 0.03
N HIS A 217 2.41 16.36 -0.49
CA HIS A 217 1.16 16.25 -1.25
C HIS A 217 -0.03 15.74 -0.42
N ARG A 218 0.21 15.39 0.85
CA ARG A 218 -0.75 14.76 1.76
C ARG A 218 -1.35 13.48 1.16
N ILE A 219 -0.48 12.66 0.55
CA ILE A 219 -0.89 11.42 -0.10
C ILE A 219 -0.40 10.23 0.73
N LEU A 220 -1.30 9.31 1.05
CA LEU A 220 -0.95 8.03 1.64
C LEU A 220 -1.13 6.93 0.60
N ASP A 221 -0.03 6.23 0.28
CA ASP A 221 -0.02 5.11 -0.64
C ASP A 221 -0.50 3.83 0.08
N ILE A 222 -1.51 3.16 -0.47
CA ILE A 222 -2.10 1.94 0.09
C ILE A 222 -2.04 0.83 -0.94
N PHE A 223 -1.25 -0.20 -0.64
CA PHE A 223 -1.33 -1.46 -1.37
C PHE A 223 -2.73 -2.07 -1.22
N HIS A 224 -3.44 -2.22 -2.34
CA HIS A 224 -4.87 -2.53 -2.34
C HIS A 224 -5.21 -3.96 -2.75
N LEU A 225 -4.32 -4.68 -3.43
CA LEU A 225 -4.57 -6.02 -3.99
C LEU A 225 -4.58 -7.11 -2.91
N THR A 226 -5.54 -7.01 -1.99
CA THR A 226 -5.68 -7.91 -0.84
C THR A 226 -5.98 -9.36 -1.24
N SER A 227 -6.63 -9.59 -2.39
CA SER A 227 -6.82 -10.93 -2.93
C SER A 227 -5.49 -11.64 -3.22
N PHE A 228 -4.51 -10.91 -3.78
CA PHE A 228 -3.13 -11.41 -3.96
C PHE A 228 -2.48 -11.77 -2.61
N LEU A 229 -2.58 -10.89 -1.60
CA LEU A 229 -2.03 -11.16 -0.26
C LEU A 229 -2.62 -12.43 0.34
N LYS A 230 -3.94 -12.61 0.26
CA LYS A 230 -4.62 -13.77 0.81
C LYS A 230 -4.18 -15.06 0.12
N GLU A 231 -4.03 -15.08 -1.20
CA GLU A 231 -3.54 -16.26 -1.92
C GLU A 231 -2.10 -16.61 -1.56
N GLN A 232 -1.20 -15.62 -1.46
CA GLN A 232 0.17 -15.84 -0.98
C GLN A 232 0.21 -16.38 0.47
N LEU A 233 -0.68 -15.90 1.33
CA LEU A 233 -0.83 -16.39 2.70
C LEU A 233 -1.44 -17.80 2.75
N ARG A 234 -2.33 -18.17 1.82
CA ARG A 234 -2.87 -19.53 1.71
C ARG A 234 -1.77 -20.51 1.30
N LEU A 235 -0.97 -20.13 0.30
CA LEU A 235 0.17 -20.93 -0.17
C LEU A 235 1.17 -21.20 0.96
N SER A 236 1.58 -20.14 1.68
CA SER A 236 2.56 -20.29 2.77
C SER A 236 1.99 -20.97 4.02
N LYS A 237 0.66 -21.13 4.16
CA LYS A 237 0.05 -21.74 5.36
C LYS A 237 0.53 -23.18 5.60
N GLY A 238 0.75 -23.95 4.52
CA GLY A 238 1.17 -25.36 4.57
C GLY A 238 2.68 -25.59 4.70
N ALA A 239 3.51 -24.56 4.58
CA ALA A 239 4.96 -24.70 4.74
C ALA A 239 5.36 -24.81 6.22
N PRO A 240 6.31 -25.68 6.61
CA PRO A 240 6.85 -25.72 7.96
C PRO A 240 7.46 -24.35 8.31
N SER A 241 7.19 -23.87 9.53
CA SER A 241 7.74 -22.59 9.98
C SER A 241 9.15 -22.84 10.51
N ALA A 242 10.16 -22.19 9.95
CA ALA A 242 11.53 -22.24 10.45
C ALA A 242 11.73 -21.61 11.86
N SER A 243 10.65 -21.27 12.58
CA SER A 243 10.70 -20.48 13.81
C SER A 243 9.88 -21.01 14.99
N SER A 244 9.43 -22.26 14.97
CA SER A 244 9.00 -22.91 16.22
C SER A 244 10.20 -23.59 16.88
N SER A 245 11.05 -22.78 17.51
CA SER A 245 11.95 -23.25 18.57
C SER A 245 11.11 -23.54 19.82
N ASP A 246 10.39 -24.66 19.82
CA ASP A 246 10.10 -25.38 21.06
C ASP A 246 11.12 -26.52 21.12
N GLY A 247 11.98 -26.44 22.13
CA GLY A 247 13.17 -27.27 22.24
C GLY A 247 12.86 -28.76 22.29
N GLN A 248 13.39 -29.49 21.31
CA GLN A 248 13.85 -30.85 21.49
C GLN A 248 14.96 -31.09 20.46
N ASP A 249 16.19 -31.21 20.94
CA ASP A 249 17.38 -31.51 20.16
C ASP A 249 17.17 -32.73 19.26
N SER A 250 17.35 -32.55 17.97
CA SER A 250 17.68 -33.61 17.02
C SER A 250 18.64 -33.00 15.99
N PRO A 251 19.95 -33.32 16.05
CA PRO A 251 20.83 -33.10 14.92
C PRO A 251 20.54 -34.18 13.88
N ASP A 252 20.66 -33.85 12.60
CA ASP A 252 20.37 -34.71 11.45
C ASP A 252 18.92 -34.64 10.93
N ASP A 253 18.52 -33.51 10.35
CA ASP A 253 17.73 -33.58 9.11
C ASP A 253 17.96 -32.34 8.24
N ASP A 254 18.59 -32.58 7.09
CA ASP A 254 18.83 -31.64 6.00
C ASP A 254 17.46 -31.20 5.46
N SER A 255 16.87 -30.17 6.07
CA SER A 255 15.51 -29.69 5.76
C SER A 255 15.48 -28.95 4.43
N ASN A 256 15.66 -29.70 3.35
CA ASN A 256 15.58 -29.29 1.96
C ASN A 256 14.11 -29.34 1.48
N GLY A 257 13.21 -28.79 2.29
CA GLY A 257 11.85 -28.49 1.85
C GLY A 257 11.91 -27.24 0.96
N PRO A 258 11.23 -27.21 -0.20
CA PRO A 258 11.21 -26.00 -0.99
C PRO A 258 10.48 -24.91 -0.21
N ASP A 259 11.25 -23.95 0.31
CA ASP A 259 10.76 -22.69 0.84
C ASP A 259 10.13 -21.89 -0.32
N HIS A 260 8.92 -22.29 -0.74
CA HIS A 260 8.14 -21.70 -1.83
C HIS A 260 7.64 -20.27 -1.51
N VAL A 261 8.18 -19.64 -0.48
CA VAL A 261 7.69 -18.37 0.07
C VAL A 261 8.70 -17.27 -0.27
N LEU A 262 8.49 -16.62 -1.40
CA LEU A 262 9.37 -15.58 -1.93
C LEU A 262 9.26 -14.25 -1.17
N LEU A 263 8.09 -13.95 -0.62
CA LEU A 263 7.83 -12.77 0.19
C LEU A 263 7.71 -13.19 1.66
N PRO A 264 8.33 -12.48 2.61
CA PRO A 264 8.20 -12.80 4.03
C PRO A 264 6.72 -12.87 4.44
N ARG A 265 6.29 -14.02 4.99
CA ARG A 265 4.88 -14.23 5.40
C ARG A 265 4.39 -13.14 6.36
N GLN A 266 5.29 -12.70 7.25
CA GLN A 266 5.02 -11.65 8.22
C GLN A 266 4.74 -10.29 7.56
N LEU A 267 5.46 -9.92 6.50
CA LEU A 267 5.17 -8.70 5.71
C LEU A 267 3.77 -8.74 5.10
N LEU A 268 3.35 -9.88 4.57
CA LEU A 268 2.02 -10.04 3.97
C LEU A 268 0.91 -9.94 5.02
N LEU A 269 1.13 -10.49 6.22
CA LEU A 269 0.20 -10.36 7.34
C LEU A 269 0.10 -8.92 7.84
N GLU A 270 1.23 -8.22 7.97
CA GLU A 270 1.26 -6.82 8.36
C GLU A 270 0.50 -5.95 7.36
N THR A 271 0.76 -6.14 6.06
CA THR A 271 0.12 -5.40 4.98
C THR A 271 -1.39 -5.69 4.91
N LEU A 272 -1.81 -6.94 5.08
CA LEU A 272 -3.24 -7.28 5.10
C LEU A 272 -3.91 -6.71 6.36
N SER A 273 -3.25 -6.82 7.51
CA SER A 273 -3.76 -6.35 8.80
C SER A 273 -3.85 -4.83 8.86
N SER A 274 -2.86 -4.09 8.35
CA SER A 274 -2.91 -2.63 8.27
C SER A 274 -4.09 -2.15 7.40
N VAL A 275 -4.37 -2.82 6.27
CA VAL A 275 -5.55 -2.48 5.45
C VAL A 275 -6.85 -2.79 6.19
N GLN A 276 -7.00 -4.01 6.71
CA GLN A 276 -8.30 -4.52 7.18
C GLN A 276 -8.59 -4.24 8.66
N GLN A 277 -7.58 -4.04 9.50
CA GLN A 277 -7.74 -3.83 10.95
C GLN A 277 -7.39 -2.40 11.38
N ILE A 278 -6.46 -1.72 10.70
CA ILE A 278 -6.03 -0.36 11.06
C ILE A 278 -6.77 0.68 10.20
N LEU A 279 -6.57 0.67 8.89
CA LEU A 279 -7.11 1.68 7.98
C LEU A 279 -8.62 1.54 7.79
N PHE A 280 -9.09 0.33 7.51
CA PHE A 280 -10.50 0.05 7.21
C PHE A 280 -11.11 -1.02 8.13
N PRO A 281 -11.14 -0.79 9.46
CA PRO A 281 -11.69 -1.77 10.39
C PRO A 281 -13.16 -2.06 10.09
N PRO A 282 -13.58 -3.33 10.11
CA PRO A 282 -14.97 -3.70 9.80
C PRO A 282 -15.96 -3.20 10.85
N SER A 283 -15.52 -2.79 12.04
CA SER A 283 -16.37 -2.18 13.07
C SER A 283 -16.80 -0.74 12.71
N ASP A 284 -15.99 0.00 11.96
CA ASP A 284 -16.23 1.42 11.68
C ASP A 284 -17.04 1.64 10.37
N ALA A 285 -18.28 2.13 10.52
CA ALA A 285 -19.17 2.35 9.38
C ALA A 285 -18.66 3.40 8.38
N ARG A 286 -17.94 4.43 8.85
CA ARG A 286 -17.40 5.48 7.97
C ARG A 286 -16.24 4.95 7.15
N CYS A 287 -15.36 4.16 7.76
CA CYS A 287 -14.28 3.49 7.03
C CYS A 287 -14.82 2.49 6.01
N ARG A 288 -15.85 1.71 6.34
CA ARG A 288 -16.51 0.81 5.37
C ARG A 288 -17.09 1.57 4.19
N GLN A 289 -17.75 2.70 4.43
CA GLN A 289 -18.30 3.53 3.36
C GLN A 289 -17.18 4.15 2.49
N LEU A 290 -16.11 4.64 3.12
CA LEU A 290 -14.95 5.18 2.41
C LEU A 290 -14.29 4.11 1.53
N LEU A 291 -14.10 2.88 2.05
CA LEU A 291 -13.55 1.78 1.27
C LEU A 291 -14.43 1.43 0.07
N ARG A 292 -15.75 1.39 0.24
CA ARG A 292 -16.68 1.18 -0.90
C ARG A 292 -16.51 2.26 -1.96
N THR A 293 -16.45 3.53 -1.55
CA THR A 293 -16.19 4.63 -2.49
C THR A 293 -14.86 4.44 -3.22
N LEU A 294 -13.80 4.02 -2.53
CA LEU A 294 -12.50 3.76 -3.17
C LEU A 294 -12.55 2.56 -4.14
N VAL A 295 -13.32 1.52 -3.83
CA VAL A 295 -13.53 0.36 -4.72
C VAL A 295 -14.25 0.80 -6.00
N ASP A 296 -15.28 1.64 -5.86
CA ASP A 296 -16.11 2.09 -6.97
C ASP A 296 -15.41 3.17 -7.82
N SER A 297 -14.76 4.15 -7.18
CA SER A 297 -14.22 5.34 -7.86
C SER A 297 -12.73 5.25 -8.19
N ALA A 298 -11.95 4.56 -7.38
CA ALA A 298 -10.49 4.48 -7.53
C ALA A 298 -10.01 3.11 -8.00
N GLY A 299 -10.86 2.07 -8.02
CA GLY A 299 -10.46 0.74 -8.47
C GLY A 299 -9.77 -0.11 -7.40
N PHE A 300 -9.97 0.20 -6.11
CA PHE A 300 -9.51 -0.67 -5.02
C PHE A 300 -10.04 -2.11 -5.17
N ASP A 301 -9.35 -3.05 -4.52
CA ASP A 301 -9.78 -4.44 -4.52
C ASP A 301 -11.04 -4.61 -3.68
N PRO A 302 -12.17 -5.07 -4.24
CA PRO A 302 -13.36 -5.39 -3.44
C PRO A 302 -13.07 -6.40 -2.33
N ASP A 303 -12.06 -7.25 -2.51
CA ASP A 303 -11.63 -8.22 -1.52
C ASP A 303 -11.11 -7.57 -0.22
N ALA A 304 -10.71 -6.29 -0.26
CA ALA A 304 -10.27 -5.55 0.91
C ALA A 304 -11.38 -5.44 1.97
N ALA A 305 -12.64 -5.41 1.53
CA ALA A 305 -13.81 -5.40 2.42
C ALA A 305 -14.17 -6.79 2.97
N ARG A 306 -13.61 -7.88 2.41
CA ARG A 306 -13.86 -9.26 2.85
C ARG A 306 -12.88 -9.61 3.96
N TYR A 307 -13.33 -9.50 5.19
CA TYR A 307 -12.52 -9.82 6.36
C TYR A 307 -12.38 -11.34 6.53
N GLU A 308 -11.25 -11.89 6.09
CA GLU A 308 -10.99 -13.34 6.08
C GLU A 308 -9.65 -13.72 6.71
N LEU A 309 -9.14 -12.88 7.62
CA LEU A 309 -7.85 -13.10 8.30
C LEU A 309 -7.76 -14.47 8.99
N ALA A 310 -8.85 -14.96 9.56
CA ALA A 310 -8.89 -16.28 10.22
C ALA A 310 -8.67 -17.44 9.24
N SER A 311 -9.07 -17.29 7.97
CA SER A 311 -8.91 -18.34 6.95
C SER A 311 -7.45 -18.47 6.48
N VAL A 312 -6.71 -17.35 6.47
CA VAL A 312 -5.34 -17.27 5.93
C VAL A 312 -4.24 -17.37 6.99
N ARG A 313 -4.55 -17.06 8.26
CA ARG A 313 -3.62 -17.19 9.39
C ARG A 313 -3.41 -18.66 9.80
N ARG A 314 -2.20 -18.96 10.26
CA ARG A 314 -1.89 -20.19 11.00
C ARG A 314 -2.50 -20.11 12.41
N ARG A 315 -2.69 -21.25 13.06
CA ARG A 315 -3.24 -21.28 14.43
C ARG A 315 -2.29 -20.56 15.38
N GLY A 316 -2.80 -19.57 16.13
CA GLY A 316 -2.00 -18.78 17.08
C GLY A 316 -1.14 -17.66 16.47
N GLU A 317 -1.00 -17.61 15.14
CA GLU A 317 -0.24 -16.57 14.45
C GLU A 317 -0.91 -15.21 14.59
N ARG A 318 -0.16 -14.16 14.92
CA ARG A 318 -0.63 -12.77 15.04
C ARG A 318 0.15 -11.85 14.11
N ALA A 319 -0.49 -10.77 13.66
CA ALA A 319 0.21 -9.74 12.91
C ALA A 319 1.07 -8.92 13.89
N ARG A 320 2.33 -9.29 14.03
CA ARG A 320 3.35 -8.45 14.66
C ARG A 320 3.88 -7.46 13.63
N TYR A 321 4.02 -6.19 13.94
CA TYR A 321 4.54 -5.23 12.97
C TYR A 321 6.06 -5.13 13.13
N VAL A 322 6.78 -5.68 12.15
CA VAL A 322 8.24 -5.72 12.08
C VAL A 322 8.73 -4.90 10.89
N TYR A 323 8.05 -4.99 9.75
CA TYR A 323 8.43 -4.29 8.51
C TYR A 323 7.74 -2.93 8.38
N LEU A 324 6.50 -2.81 8.86
CA LEU A 324 5.70 -1.59 8.75
C LEU A 324 5.67 -0.76 10.04
N ALA A 325 6.36 -1.21 11.10
CA ALA A 325 6.36 -0.55 12.40
C ALA A 325 6.75 0.93 12.32
N GLU A 326 7.90 1.24 11.70
CA GLU A 326 8.38 2.61 11.57
C GLU A 326 7.39 3.50 10.81
N ARG A 327 6.79 3.00 9.72
CA ARG A 327 5.80 3.76 8.94
C ARG A 327 4.51 4.00 9.70
N LEU A 328 4.08 3.03 10.50
CA LEU A 328 2.90 3.16 11.35
C LEU A 328 3.15 4.18 12.47
N GLU A 329 4.31 4.13 13.12
CA GLU A 329 4.70 5.08 14.16
C GLU A 329 4.84 6.51 13.59
N ASP A 330 5.49 6.68 12.42
CA ASP A 330 5.58 7.97 11.74
C ASP A 330 4.21 8.55 11.41
N LEU A 331 3.30 7.72 10.91
CA LEU A 331 1.93 8.13 10.59
C LEU A 331 1.12 8.42 11.87
N PHE A 332 1.35 7.66 12.95
CA PHE A 332 0.69 7.85 14.23
C PHE A 332 1.10 9.15 14.89
N GLU A 333 2.41 9.44 14.91
CA GLU A 333 2.93 10.72 15.40
C GLU A 333 2.41 11.90 14.58
N GLU A 334 2.35 11.78 13.25
CA GLU A 334 1.74 12.82 12.42
C GLU A 334 0.24 12.98 12.74
N ALA A 335 -0.50 11.89 12.94
CA ALA A 335 -1.92 11.94 13.26
C ALA A 335 -2.21 12.56 14.65
N ARG A 336 -1.29 12.43 15.61
CA ARG A 336 -1.37 13.06 16.93
C ARG A 336 -0.91 14.51 16.93
N HIS A 337 0.16 14.80 16.20
CA HIS A 337 0.80 16.10 16.14
C HIS A 337 0.95 16.58 14.68
N PRO A 338 -0.16 16.96 14.00
CA PRO A 338 -0.11 17.39 12.62
C PRO A 338 0.82 18.58 12.46
N ARG A 339 1.84 18.47 11.60
CA ARG A 339 2.76 19.59 11.38
C ARG A 339 2.05 20.70 10.59
N PRO A 340 2.21 21.98 10.97
CA PRO A 340 1.61 23.10 10.23
C PRO A 340 2.34 23.29 8.88
N ASP A 341 1.73 22.81 7.80
CA ASP A 341 2.35 22.75 6.48
C ASP A 341 1.99 23.89 5.52
N GLY A 342 1.16 24.85 5.94
CA GLY A 342 0.86 26.04 5.14
C GLY A 342 1.77 27.23 5.46
N TRP A 343 2.19 28.00 4.44
CA TRP A 343 2.58 29.40 4.66
C TRP A 343 1.42 30.18 5.34
N LEU A 344 0.18 29.81 5.01
CA LEU A 344 -1.03 30.29 5.67
C LEU A 344 -1.15 29.81 7.12
N ASP A 345 -0.79 28.55 7.43
CA ASP A 345 -0.83 28.02 8.80
C ASP A 345 0.26 28.67 9.65
N ARG A 346 1.50 28.79 9.15
CA ARG A 346 2.58 29.55 9.81
C ARG A 346 2.26 31.04 9.93
N ALA A 347 1.53 31.62 8.97
CA ALA A 347 1.07 33.01 9.05
C ALA A 347 -0.09 33.18 10.03
N LEU A 348 -1.00 32.20 10.16
CA LEU A 348 -2.08 32.15 11.13
C LEU A 348 -1.56 31.94 12.54
N GLU A 349 -0.53 31.11 12.70
CA GLU A 349 0.17 30.86 13.96
C GLU A 349 0.97 32.10 14.40
N ARG A 350 1.60 32.81 13.45
CA ARG A 350 2.16 34.15 13.70
C ARG A 350 1.09 35.22 14.01
N ARG A 351 -0.15 35.05 13.52
CA ARG A 351 -1.28 35.96 13.80
C ARG A 351 -2.02 35.63 15.10
N SER A 352 -1.95 34.39 15.61
CA SER A 352 -2.67 33.97 16.82
C SER A 352 -2.04 34.56 18.09
N GLY A 353 -0.71 34.72 18.13
CA GLY A 353 -0.03 35.47 19.20
C GLY A 353 -0.42 36.96 19.27
N LYS A 354 -0.85 37.55 18.14
CA LYS A 354 -1.32 38.94 18.05
C LYS A 354 -2.83 39.11 18.33
N ARG A 355 -3.61 38.01 18.34
CA ARG A 355 -5.08 38.08 18.52
C ARG A 355 -5.51 38.42 19.93
N HIS A 356 -4.78 38.04 20.98
CA HIS A 356 -5.15 38.45 22.35
C HIS A 356 -4.93 39.95 22.56
N VAL A 357 -3.86 40.52 22.02
CA VAL A 357 -3.57 41.96 22.12
C VAL A 357 -4.48 42.79 21.20
N MET A 358 -4.74 42.34 19.96
CA MET A 358 -5.61 43.06 19.02
C MET A 358 -7.09 42.97 19.40
N CYS A 359 -7.56 41.84 19.96
CA CYS A 359 -8.95 41.75 20.44
C CYS A 359 -9.16 42.67 21.66
N ALA A 360 -8.17 42.77 22.56
CA ALA A 360 -8.21 43.72 23.67
C ALA A 360 -8.26 45.18 23.22
N THR A 361 -7.51 45.57 22.18
CA THR A 361 -7.56 46.96 21.66
C THR A 361 -8.85 47.26 20.90
N VAL A 362 -9.39 46.32 20.13
CA VAL A 362 -10.68 46.51 19.45
C VAL A 362 -11.83 46.60 20.46
N VAL A 363 -11.86 45.73 21.48
CA VAL A 363 -12.84 45.82 22.57
C VAL A 363 -12.69 47.16 23.31
N GLY A 364 -11.46 47.57 23.62
CA GLY A 364 -11.20 48.88 24.22
C GLY A 364 -11.70 50.06 23.38
N LEU A 365 -11.50 50.01 22.05
CA LEU A 365 -11.97 51.04 21.13
C LEU A 365 -13.50 51.09 21.05
N VAL A 366 -14.18 49.93 21.02
CA VAL A 366 -15.64 49.85 21.03
C VAL A 366 -16.21 50.42 22.33
N VAL A 367 -15.62 50.07 23.48
CA VAL A 367 -16.02 50.63 24.78
C VAL A 367 -15.81 52.15 24.81
N ALA A 368 -14.66 52.65 24.34
CA ALA A 368 -14.38 54.08 24.28
C ALA A 368 -15.36 54.83 23.37
N LEU A 369 -15.73 54.25 22.22
CA LEU A 369 -16.71 54.83 21.31
C LEU A 369 -18.10 54.91 21.95
N VAL A 370 -18.55 53.84 22.62
CA VAL A 370 -19.84 53.79 23.31
C VAL A 370 -19.88 54.80 24.46
N LEU A 371 -18.81 54.88 25.26
CA LEU A 371 -18.69 55.88 26.32
C LEU A 371 -18.66 57.31 25.77
N GLY A 372 -17.95 57.53 24.65
CA GLY A 372 -17.88 58.82 23.95
C GLY A 372 -19.27 59.29 23.50
N VAL A 373 -20.02 58.42 22.81
CA VAL A 373 -21.38 58.71 22.35
C VAL A 373 -22.34 58.92 23.54
N GLY A 374 -22.21 58.09 24.58
CA GLY A 374 -23.00 58.24 25.80
C GLY A 374 -22.76 59.59 26.51
N SER A 375 -21.50 60.02 26.59
CA SER A 375 -21.15 61.31 27.21
C SER A 375 -21.68 62.50 26.40
N LEU A 376 -21.65 62.43 25.07
CA LEU A 376 -22.25 63.44 24.19
C LEU A 376 -23.76 63.54 24.40
N ALA A 377 -24.46 62.40 24.43
CA ALA A 377 -25.91 62.36 24.65
C ALA A 377 -26.29 62.94 26.01
N ALA A 378 -25.55 62.61 27.06
CA ALA A 378 -25.74 63.18 28.40
C ALA A 378 -25.52 64.70 28.40
N GLY A 379 -24.48 65.19 27.71
CA GLY A 379 -24.22 66.62 27.58
C GLY A 379 -25.32 67.38 26.85
N VAL A 380 -25.85 66.83 25.74
CA VAL A 380 -27.00 67.43 25.03
C VAL A 380 -28.23 67.47 25.94
N PHE A 381 -28.50 66.38 26.66
CA PHE A 381 -29.63 66.32 27.59
C PHE A 381 -29.50 67.37 28.70
N GLN A 382 -28.32 67.49 29.33
CA GLN A 382 -28.05 68.50 30.34
C GLN A 382 -28.21 69.92 29.79
N ALA A 383 -27.75 70.19 28.56
CA ALA A 383 -27.92 71.49 27.90
C ALA A 383 -29.39 71.82 27.65
N VAL A 384 -30.19 70.84 27.22
CA VAL A 384 -31.65 71.00 27.03
C VAL A 384 -32.36 71.25 28.37
N VAL A 385 -32.03 70.48 29.41
CA VAL A 385 -32.62 70.67 30.75
C VAL A 385 -32.25 72.05 31.30
N ALA A 386 -30.99 72.47 31.17
CA ALA A 386 -30.55 73.81 31.58
C ALA A 386 -31.27 74.91 30.80
N TYR A 387 -31.47 74.74 29.50
CA TYR A 387 -32.22 75.67 28.66
C TYR A 387 -33.70 75.75 29.08
N LEU A 388 -34.34 74.61 29.37
CA LEU A 388 -35.72 74.55 29.84
C LEU A 388 -35.89 75.19 31.22
N ALA A 389 -34.94 74.95 32.14
CA ALA A 389 -34.90 75.57 33.46
C ALA A 389 -34.67 77.09 33.39
N TRP A 390 -33.86 77.57 32.44
CA TRP A 390 -33.69 79.01 32.22
C TRP A 390 -34.95 79.66 31.63
N LYS A 391 -35.65 78.97 30.74
CA LYS A 391 -36.84 79.48 30.06
C LYS A 391 -38.11 79.43 30.91
N ASN A 392 -38.17 78.51 31.88
CA ASN A 392 -39.25 78.39 32.88
C ASN A 392 -38.62 78.27 34.29
N PRO A 393 -38.14 79.39 34.86
CA PRO A 393 -37.41 79.41 36.12
C PRO A 393 -38.25 79.07 37.35
#